data_AF-A0A9Q4DKR9-F1
#
_entry.id   AF-A0A9Q4DKR9-F1
#
_cell.length_a   1.000
_cell.length_b   1.000
_cell.length_c   1.000
_cell.angle_alpha   90.00
_cell.angle_beta   90.00
_cell.angle_gamma   90.00
#
_symmetry.space_group_name_H-M   'P 1'
#
loop_
_entity.id
_entity.type
_entity.pdbx_description
1 polymer ?
#
loop_
_entity_poly.entity_id
_entity_poly.type
_entity_poly.pdbx_seq_one_letter_code
_entity_poly.pdbx_strand_id
1 'polypeptide(L)' 'KRALRLKSKQYDITNDVLFRKNYDSILLRFLEKFEEEKVLQELHDGPIGGHFGGDTTMHKILHAGYYWPTLFKDTHKYV' A
#
# COMPACT_ATOMS: atom_id res chain seq x y z
N LYS A 1 2.48 23.64 13.82
CA LYS A 1 3.71 22.93 13.36
C LYS A 1 4.03 21.63 14.13
N ARG A 2 3.85 21.54 15.46
CA ARG A 2 4.15 20.31 16.26
C ARG A 2 3.43 19.05 15.77
N ALA A 3 2.12 19.14 15.48
CA ALA A 3 1.32 18.00 15.04
C ALA A 3 1.80 17.38 13.71
N LEU A 4 2.14 18.20 12.71
CA LEU A 4 2.70 17.73 11.44
C LEU A 4 4.03 17.00 11.67
N ARG A 5 4.89 17.57 12.52
CA ARG A 5 6.20 17.01 12.85
C ARG A 5 6.13 15.68 13.62
N LEU A 6 5.03 15.43 14.32
CA LEU A 6 4.76 14.13 14.95
C LEU A 6 4.28 13.10 13.92
N LYS A 7 3.38 13.50 13.01
CA LYS A 7 2.90 12.65 11.92
C LYS A 7 4.01 12.28 10.93
N SER A 8 4.90 13.22 10.62
CA SER A 8 5.99 13.00 9.66
C SER A 8 7.00 11.95 10.12
N LYS A 9 7.09 11.65 11.42
CA LYS A 9 7.95 10.57 11.94
C LYS A 9 7.60 9.18 11.39
N GLN A 10 6.37 9.02 10.92
CA GLN A 10 5.91 7.77 10.30
C GLN A 10 6.31 7.67 8.82
N TYR A 11 6.93 8.70 8.26
CA TYR A 11 7.31 8.73 6.85
C TYR A 11 8.81 8.88 6.71
N ASP A 12 9.34 8.29 5.66
CA ASP A 12 10.75 8.37 5.30
C ASP A 12 10.89 8.54 3.80
N ILE A 13 11.94 9.22 3.34
CA ILE A 13 12.23 9.35 1.91
C ILE A 13 13.62 8.77 1.68
N THR A 14 13.72 7.76 0.82
CA THR A 14 14.98 7.11 0.47
C THR A 14 15.06 6.96 -1.03
N ASN A 15 16.13 7.48 -1.64
CA ASN A 15 16.33 7.48 -3.09
C ASN A 15 15.10 8.04 -3.85
N ASP A 16 14.57 9.18 -3.40
CA ASP A 16 13.37 9.84 -3.94
C ASP A 16 12.06 9.05 -3.84
N VAL A 17 12.05 7.91 -3.14
CA VAL A 17 10.86 7.11 -2.87
C VAL A 17 10.33 7.39 -1.47
N LEU A 18 9.03 7.68 -1.36
CA LEU A 18 8.34 7.87 -0.09
C LEU A 18 7.97 6.52 0.53
N PHE A 19 8.25 6.35 1.81
CA PHE A 19 7.88 5.20 2.61
C PHE A 19 7.04 5.61 3.82
N ARG A 20 6.17 4.70 4.28
CA ARG A 20 5.43 4.81 5.53
C ARG A 20 5.80 3.66 6.45
N LYS A 21 6.15 3.96 7.70
CA LYS A 21 6.37 2.97 8.76
C LYS A 21 5.03 2.45 9.27
N ASN A 22 4.85 1.12 9.26
CA ASN A 22 3.75 0.47 9.94
C ASN A 22 4.02 0.35 11.46
N TYR A 23 3.09 -0.27 12.20
CA TYR A 23 3.24 -0.47 13.65
C TYR A 23 4.49 -1.28 14.02
N ASP A 24 4.85 -2.26 13.18
CA ASP A 24 6.04 -3.11 13.36
C ASP A 24 7.33 -2.47 12.83
N SER A 25 7.30 -1.16 12.53
CA SER A 25 8.42 -0.39 11.97
C SER A 25 8.91 -0.86 10.59
N ILE A 26 8.12 -1.66 9.88
CA ILE A 26 8.36 -2.04 8.49
C ILE A 26 8.05 -0.85 7.59
N LEU A 27 8.94 -0.59 6.64
CA LEU A 27 8.78 0.44 5.62
C LEU A 27 7.90 -0.08 4.49
N LEU A 28 6.74 0.56 4.30
CA LEU A 28 5.85 0.34 3.17
C LEU A 28 6.10 1.42 2.13
N ARG A 29 6.48 1.02 0.93
CA ARG A 29 6.70 1.92 -0.20
C ARG A 29 5.38 2.51 -0.66
N PHE A 30 5.36 3.82 -0.85
CA PHE A 30 4.27 4.52 -1.48
C PHE A 30 4.27 4.23 -2.99
N LEU A 31 3.10 3.86 -3.51
CA LEU A 31 2.92 3.64 -4.95
C LEU A 31 2.29 4.86 -5.60
N GLU A 32 2.70 5.14 -6.84
CA GLU A 32 1.99 6.09 -7.68
C GLU A 32 0.75 5.46 -8.31
N LYS A 33 -0.21 6.27 -8.76
CA LYS A 33 -1.51 5.79 -9.26
C LYS A 33 -1.41 4.71 -10.34
N PHE A 34 -0.46 4.85 -11.28
CA PHE A 34 -0.25 3.86 -12.33
C PHE A 34 0.30 2.53 -11.79
N GLU A 35 1.08 2.56 -10.70
CA GLU A 35 1.61 1.38 -10.04
C GLU A 35 0.53 0.70 -9.18
N GLU A 36 -0.31 1.49 -8.51
CA GLU A 36 -1.45 1.00 -7.74
C GLU A 36 -2.37 0.13 -8.62
N GLU A 37 -2.75 0.64 -9.80
CA GLU A 37 -3.62 -0.10 -10.75
C GLU A 37 -2.97 -1.40 -11.23
N LYS A 38 -1.68 -1.34 -11.58
CA LYS A 38 -0.93 -2.52 -12.01
C LYS A 38 -0.84 -3.58 -10.91
N VAL A 39 -0.55 -3.17 -9.67
CA VAL A 39 -0.47 -4.09 -8.52
C VAL A 39 -1.83 -4.70 -8.20
N LEU A 40 -2.91 -3.92 -8.28
CA LEU A 40 -4.27 -4.44 -8.11
C LEU A 40 -4.61 -5.50 -9.15
N GLN A 41 -4.32 -5.23 -10.43
CA GLN A 41 -4.55 -6.16 -11.53
C GLN A 41 -3.74 -7.46 -11.34
N GLU A 42 -2.44 -7.36 -11.04
CA GLU A 42 -1.58 -8.54 -10.87
C GLU A 42 -2.02 -9.42 -9.68
N LEU A 43 -2.48 -8.82 -8.58
CA LEU A 43 -2.85 -9.56 -7.38
C LEU A 43 -4.28 -10.07 -7.38
N HIS A 44 -5.18 -9.47 -8.16
CA HIS A 44 -6.56 -9.90 -8.29
C HIS A 44 -6.80 -10.79 -9.51
N ASP A 45 -6.26 -10.43 -10.68
CA ASP A 45 -6.50 -11.12 -11.95
C ASP A 45 -5.37 -12.07 -12.33
N GLY A 46 -4.24 -11.99 -11.64
CA GLY A 46 -3.12 -12.90 -11.86
C GLY A 46 -3.48 -14.34 -11.45
N PRO A 47 -2.71 -15.34 -11.92
CA PRO A 47 -2.94 -16.75 -11.57
C PRO A 47 -2.84 -17.04 -10.06
N ILE A 48 -2.24 -16.12 -9.29
CA ILE A 48 -2.09 -16.16 -7.83
C ILE A 48 -3.22 -15.36 -7.14
N GLY A 49 -3.95 -14.55 -7.90
CA GLY A 49 -5.16 -13.83 -7.52
C GLY A 49 -6.38 -14.72 -7.67
N GLY A 50 -6.52 -15.72 -6.80
CA GLY A 50 -7.74 -16.51 -6.72
C GLY A 50 -8.92 -15.69 -6.20
N HIS A 51 -9.49 -14.78 -7.01
CA HIS A 51 -10.72 -14.00 -6.74
C HIS A 51 -10.95 -13.67 -5.25
N PHE A 52 -9.90 -13.19 -4.59
CA PHE A 52 -9.93 -13.02 -3.14
C PHE A 52 -10.65 -11.72 -2.79
N GLY A 53 -11.40 -11.72 -1.68
CA GLY A 53 -12.07 -10.51 -1.20
C GLY A 53 -11.11 -9.35 -0.93
N GLY A 54 -11.63 -8.12 -0.89
CA GLY A 54 -10.84 -6.88 -0.79
C GLY A 54 -9.83 -6.88 0.36
N ASP A 55 -10.21 -7.42 1.53
CA ASP A 55 -9.33 -7.58 2.69
C ASP A 55 -8.10 -8.45 2.41
N THR A 56 -8.27 -9.55 1.69
CA THR A 56 -7.16 -10.47 1.40
C THR A 56 -6.20 -9.84 0.39
N THR A 57 -6.75 -9.16 -0.63
CA THR A 57 -5.95 -8.41 -1.61
C THR A 57 -5.16 -7.29 -0.92
N MET A 58 -5.80 -6.53 -0.02
CA MET A 58 -5.13 -5.53 0.80
C MET A 58 -3.97 -6.12 1.63
N HIS A 59 -4.20 -7.24 2.33
CA HIS A 59 -3.15 -7.86 3.14
C HIS A 59 -1.97 -8.33 2.30
N LYS A 60 -2.21 -8.87 1.10
CA LYS A 60 -1.13 -9.25 0.18
C LYS A 60 -0.31 -8.03 -0.25
N ILE A 61 -0.96 -6.90 -0.56
CA ILE A 61 -0.28 -5.65 -0.95
C ILE A 61 0.60 -5.14 0.19
N LEU A 62 0.07 -5.09 1.41
CA LEU A 62 0.82 -4.68 2.59
C LEU A 62 2.01 -5.61 2.88
N HIS A 63 1.80 -6.92 2.73
CA HIS A 63 2.85 -7.93 2.90
C HIS A 63 3.93 -7.83 1.80
N ALA A 64 3.57 -7.41 0.59
CA ALA A 64 4.51 -7.09 -0.48
C ALA A 64 5.28 -5.77 -0.23
N GLY A 65 4.97 -5.06 0.85
CA GLY A 65 5.65 -3.82 1.22
C GLY A 65 5.12 -2.59 0.51
N TYR A 66 3.89 -2.62 -0.01
CA TYR A 66 3.27 -1.50 -0.72
C TYR A 66 2.16 -0.83 0.09
N TYR A 67 1.97 0.47 -0.14
CA TYR A 67 0.93 1.24 0.52
C TYR A 67 0.50 2.45 -0.34
N TRP A 68 -0.77 2.81 -0.23
CA TRP A 68 -1.30 4.11 -0.65
C TRP A 68 -2.51 4.49 0.23
N PRO A 69 -2.90 5.78 0.32
CA PRO A 69 -3.87 6.25 1.31
C PRO A 69 -5.28 5.67 1.15
N THR A 70 -5.64 5.28 -0.08
CA THR A 70 -6.96 4.74 -0.43
C THR A 70 -6.97 3.22 -0.59
N LEU A 71 -5.88 2.53 -0.20
CA LEU A 71 -5.69 1.08 -0.38
C LEU A 71 -6.90 0.24 0.02
N PHE A 72 -7.47 0.47 1.21
CA PHE A 72 -8.65 -0.25 1.68
C PHE A 72 -9.85 -0.06 0.73
N LYS A 73 -10.14 1.17 0.32
CA LYS A 73 -11.26 1.49 -0.57
C LYS A 73 -11.04 0.91 -1.97
N ASP A 74 -9.83 1.03 -2.48
CA ASP A 74 -9.52 0.63 -3.85
C ASP A 74 -9.55 -0.89 -4.00
N THR A 75 -9.01 -1.62 -3.03
CA THR A 75 -9.08 -3.10 -3.00
C THR A 75 -10.52 -3.62 -2.87
N HIS A 76 -11.37 -2.98 -2.07
CA HIS A 76 -12.78 -3.37 -1.94
C HIS A 76 -13.65 -2.97 -3.14
N LYS A 77 -13.22 -2.00 -3.94
CA LYS A 77 -13.90 -1.58 -5.16
C LYS A 77 -13.49 -2.44 -6.37
N TYR A 78 -12.29 -3.01 -6.33
CA TYR A 78 -11.74 -3.80 -7.43
C TYR A 78 -12.30 -5.22 -7.47
N VAL A 79 -12.61 -5.79 -6.31
CA VAL A 79 -13.37 -7.06 -6.16
C VAL A 79 -14.83 -6.86 -6.53
#